data_AF-B0RTG0-F1
#
_entry.id   AF-B0RTG0-F1
#
_cell.length_a   1.000
_cell.length_b   1.000
_cell.length_c   1.000
_cell.angle_alpha   90.00
_cell.angle_beta   90.00
_cell.angle_gamma   90.00
#
_symmetry.space_group_name_H-M   'P 1'
#
loop_
_entity.id
_entity.type
_entity.pdbx_description
1 polymer ?
#
loop_
_entity_poly.entity_id
_entity_poly.type
_entity_poly.pdbx_seq_one_letter_code
_entity_poly.pdbx_strand_id
1 'polypeptide(L)'
;MSYGTHLALASLRLHGTGIERVVLIGVEGPDDTLKLPLSADTLLAELAVVARDQGFEDLTGVTRRVLTRLHQKPARGRSLMHRGREVTLGRYDAQLAIAAALGRRSTQQMLPLALRDADTGNYDLLATMVLAVREQLGEFRAMPLAMDVASGQSPHRRATVEAQAKDSVFGDALNFPFPMIGDGLGLTDLGEAFRAPAQSDVPTLLVSGTLDGRTPQANAEALLPAFRNAIYLRVRGASHDDELWLGHPKIASDISDFLAGRHVRDAEVDVQPPAMAQEKLDLLLQTLGIGQEVVLGVLGMLTTLLLVAIALLRRWRRSVRIRNAVSRPS
;
A
#
# COMPACT_ATOMS: atom_id res chain seq x y z
N MET A 1 14.18 6.63 -5.22
CA MET A 1 12.88 6.30 -4.63
C MET A 1 13.11 5.35 -3.47
N SER A 2 12.33 5.45 -2.38
CA SER A 2 12.44 4.55 -1.22
C SER A 2 13.89 4.50 -0.70
N TYR A 3 14.44 3.33 -0.35
CA TYR A 3 15.85 3.17 0.03
C TYR A 3 16.86 3.92 -0.89
N GLY A 4 16.58 4.06 -2.19
CA GLY A 4 17.44 4.83 -3.09
C GLY A 4 17.63 6.31 -2.68
N THR A 5 16.77 6.87 -1.83
CA THR A 5 16.96 8.20 -1.25
C THR A 5 18.07 8.25 -0.21
N HIS A 6 18.37 7.16 0.52
CA HIS A 6 19.58 7.09 1.37
C HIS A 6 20.84 7.35 0.55
N LEU A 7 20.97 6.65 -0.58
CA LEU A 7 22.10 6.81 -1.49
C LEU A 7 22.15 8.23 -2.06
N ALA A 8 21.00 8.78 -2.47
CA ALA A 8 20.93 10.13 -3.01
C ALA A 8 21.34 11.19 -1.95
N LEU A 9 20.85 11.08 -0.72
CA LEU A 9 21.19 12.00 0.37
C LEU A 9 22.67 11.92 0.76
N ALA A 10 23.24 10.71 0.80
CA ALA A 10 24.68 10.53 0.98
C ALA A 10 25.48 11.15 -0.18
N SER A 11 25.00 11.00 -1.42
CA SER A 11 25.63 11.59 -2.60
C SER A 11 25.58 13.12 -2.56
N LEU A 12 24.48 13.73 -2.11
CA LEU A 12 24.40 15.18 -1.91
C LEU A 12 25.43 15.67 -0.87
N ARG A 13 25.61 14.92 0.23
CA ARG A 13 26.59 15.26 1.27
C ARG A 13 28.03 15.19 0.76
N LEU A 14 28.37 14.17 -0.02
CA LEU A 14 29.75 13.92 -0.47
C LEU A 14 30.10 14.62 -1.78
N HIS A 15 29.12 14.85 -2.65
CA HIS A 15 29.31 15.25 -4.04
C HIS A 15 28.32 16.34 -4.50
N GLY A 16 27.71 17.09 -3.57
CA GLY A 16 26.69 18.10 -3.90
C GLY A 16 27.13 19.13 -4.94
N THR A 17 28.42 19.48 -5.02
CA THR A 17 28.96 20.40 -6.04
C THR A 17 28.88 19.86 -7.46
N GLY A 18 28.81 18.54 -7.65
CA GLY A 18 28.68 17.88 -8.95
C GLY A 18 27.23 17.50 -9.31
N ILE A 19 26.26 17.80 -8.45
CA ILE A 19 24.86 17.44 -8.65
C ILE A 19 24.07 18.71 -8.95
N GLU A 20 23.55 18.80 -10.16
CA GLU A 20 22.78 19.95 -10.64
C GLU A 20 21.36 19.98 -10.05
N ARG A 21 20.68 18.82 -10.00
CA ARG A 21 19.32 18.65 -9.43
C ARG A 21 19.13 17.22 -8.92
N VAL A 22 18.24 17.03 -7.96
CA VAL A 22 17.89 15.71 -7.42
C VAL A 22 16.38 15.59 -7.20
N VAL A 23 15.84 14.41 -7.51
CA VAL A 23 14.43 14.07 -7.23
C VAL A 23 14.40 12.93 -6.22
N LEU A 24 13.77 13.16 -5.07
CA LEU A 24 13.63 12.19 -4.00
C LEU A 24 12.15 11.81 -3.86
N ILE A 25 11.82 10.60 -4.30
CA ILE A 25 10.44 10.07 -4.33
C ILE A 25 10.25 9.06 -3.21
N GLY A 26 9.30 9.26 -2.30
CA GLY A 26 9.12 8.40 -1.13
C GLY A 26 10.38 8.41 -0.27
N VAL A 27 10.55 9.47 0.54
CA VAL A 27 11.80 9.74 1.24
C VAL A 27 12.02 8.77 2.38
N GLU A 28 13.13 8.05 2.31
CA GLU A 28 13.83 7.48 3.45
C GLU A 28 15.04 8.37 3.77
N GLY A 29 14.95 9.12 4.86
CA GLY A 29 16.00 10.01 5.36
C GLY A 29 17.14 9.24 6.02
N PRO A 30 18.24 9.93 6.39
CA PRO A 30 19.47 9.28 6.83
C PRO A 30 19.33 8.43 8.10
N ASP A 31 18.31 8.69 8.93
CA ASP A 31 18.03 7.98 10.17
C ASP A 31 16.67 7.26 10.13
N ASP A 32 16.12 6.98 8.95
CA ASP A 32 14.73 6.50 8.76
C ASP A 32 14.64 4.98 8.44
N THR A 33 15.73 4.24 8.56
CA THR A 33 15.74 2.77 8.36
C THR A 33 14.71 2.10 9.28
N LEU A 34 14.69 2.47 10.57
CA LEU A 34 13.58 2.09 11.45
C LEU A 34 12.40 3.04 11.29
N LYS A 35 11.26 2.46 10.90
CA LYS A 35 9.99 3.14 10.74
C LYS A 35 9.36 3.40 12.10
N LEU A 36 8.73 4.56 12.25
CA LEU A 36 8.02 4.95 13.45
C LEU A 36 6.68 4.20 13.56
N PRO A 37 6.43 3.43 14.63
CA PRO A 37 5.17 2.70 14.81
C PRO A 37 3.92 3.59 14.71
N LEU A 38 3.94 4.79 15.32
CA LEU A 38 2.80 5.69 15.28
C LEU A 38 2.51 6.24 13.88
N SER A 39 3.47 6.22 12.96
CA SER A 39 3.20 6.59 11.56
C SER A 39 2.25 5.61 10.88
N ALA A 40 2.29 4.31 11.22
CA ALA A 40 1.29 3.36 10.74
C ALA A 40 -0.08 3.56 11.40
N ASP A 41 -0.14 3.91 12.68
CA ASP A 41 -1.40 4.28 13.33
C ASP A 41 -2.05 5.49 12.65
N THR A 42 -1.25 6.52 12.34
CA THR A 42 -1.69 7.70 11.58
C THR A 42 -2.19 7.29 10.20
N LEU A 43 -1.43 6.49 9.46
CA LEU A 43 -1.83 6.05 8.13
C LEU A 43 -3.09 5.17 8.14
N LEU A 44 -3.26 4.30 9.15
CA LEU A 44 -4.49 3.54 9.34
C LEU A 44 -5.68 4.47 9.53
N ALA A 45 -5.52 5.57 10.29
CA ALA A 45 -6.57 6.56 10.49
C ALA A 45 -6.87 7.34 9.20
N GLU A 46 -5.87 7.70 8.40
CA GLU A 46 -6.06 8.33 7.09
C GLU A 46 -6.78 7.40 6.11
N LEU A 47 -6.37 6.13 6.06
CA LEU A 47 -7.04 5.11 5.26
C LEU A 47 -8.48 4.87 5.72
N ALA A 48 -8.75 4.95 7.04
CA ALA A 48 -10.10 4.81 7.59
C ALA A 48 -11.05 5.91 7.10
N VAL A 49 -10.56 7.13 6.88
CA VAL A 49 -11.37 8.22 6.27
C VAL A 49 -11.76 7.84 4.85
N VAL A 50 -10.79 7.40 4.04
CA VAL A 50 -11.04 6.97 2.65
C VAL A 50 -11.97 5.76 2.58
N ALA A 51 -11.85 4.82 3.51
CA ALA A 51 -12.66 3.61 3.56
C ALA A 51 -14.10 3.90 4.04
N ARG A 52 -14.28 4.90 4.93
CA ARG A 52 -15.61 5.35 5.39
C ARG A 52 -16.46 5.83 4.22
N ASP A 53 -15.89 6.63 3.33
CA ASP A 53 -16.58 7.12 2.12
C ASP A 53 -17.01 5.99 1.17
N GLN A 54 -16.53 4.77 1.41
CA GLN A 54 -16.81 3.55 0.65
C GLN A 54 -17.55 2.50 1.51
N GLY A 55 -18.14 2.90 2.64
CA GLY A 55 -19.00 2.05 3.48
C GLY A 55 -18.30 1.27 4.61
N PHE A 56 -17.01 1.51 4.86
CA PHE A 56 -16.26 0.92 5.97
C PHE A 56 -16.14 1.90 7.15
N GLU A 57 -17.20 2.05 7.92
CA GLU A 57 -17.39 3.13 8.92
C GLU A 57 -16.32 3.23 10.03
N ASP A 58 -15.82 2.10 10.53
CA ASP A 58 -14.95 2.02 11.72
C ASP A 58 -13.71 1.13 11.49
N LEU A 59 -12.93 1.39 10.44
CA LEU A 59 -11.76 0.57 10.11
C LEU A 59 -10.75 0.46 11.27
N THR A 60 -10.49 1.56 11.97
CA THR A 60 -9.56 1.59 13.11
C THR A 60 -10.09 0.78 14.30
N GLY A 61 -11.38 0.91 14.63
CA GLY A 61 -11.99 0.13 15.72
C GLY A 61 -12.08 -1.36 15.37
N VAL A 62 -12.45 -1.71 14.13
CA VAL A 62 -12.42 -3.09 13.63
C VAL A 62 -11.01 -3.68 13.80
N THR A 63 -9.97 -2.96 13.38
CA THR A 63 -8.57 -3.40 13.53
C THR A 63 -8.26 -3.76 14.98
N ARG A 64 -8.58 -2.88 15.93
CA ARG A 64 -8.34 -3.14 17.36
C ARG A 64 -9.12 -4.35 17.87
N ARG A 65 -10.39 -4.50 17.48
CA ARG A 65 -11.22 -5.65 17.90
C ARG A 65 -10.66 -6.97 17.37
N VAL A 66 -10.29 -7.02 16.10
CA VAL A 66 -9.67 -8.20 15.46
C VAL A 66 -8.38 -8.57 16.17
N LEU A 67 -7.47 -7.62 16.38
CA LEU A 67 -6.20 -7.85 17.08
C LEU A 67 -6.41 -8.32 18.53
N THR A 68 -7.37 -7.74 19.24
CA THR A 68 -7.74 -8.14 20.62
C THR A 68 -8.25 -9.57 20.65
N ARG A 69 -9.14 -9.94 19.72
CA ARG A 69 -9.70 -11.30 19.65
C ARG A 69 -8.62 -12.34 19.34
N LEU A 70 -7.73 -12.04 18.39
CA LEU A 70 -6.59 -12.89 18.04
C LEU A 70 -5.52 -12.99 19.14
N HIS A 71 -5.43 -11.98 20.03
CA HIS A 71 -4.59 -12.06 21.22
C HIS A 71 -5.13 -13.06 22.23
N GLN A 72 -6.44 -13.03 22.46
CA GLN A 72 -7.12 -13.94 23.39
C GLN A 72 -7.15 -15.37 22.87
N LYS A 73 -7.39 -15.55 21.57
CA LYS A 73 -7.48 -16.87 20.95
C LYS A 73 -7.00 -16.80 19.49
N PRO A 74 -5.88 -17.46 19.16
CA PRO A 74 -5.47 -17.64 17.77
C PRO A 74 -6.58 -18.29 16.94
N ALA A 75 -6.70 -17.87 15.69
CA ALA A 75 -7.73 -18.36 14.78
C ALA A 75 -7.11 -19.11 13.61
N ARG A 76 -7.93 -19.90 12.92
CA ARG A 76 -7.58 -20.52 11.64
C ARG A 76 -8.28 -19.80 10.52
N GLY A 77 -7.58 -19.63 9.41
CA GLY A 77 -8.16 -19.18 8.15
C GLY A 77 -7.58 -19.97 6.98
N ARG A 78 -8.32 -20.02 5.89
CA ARG A 78 -7.95 -20.69 4.65
C ARG A 78 -7.64 -19.65 3.59
N SER A 79 -6.41 -19.64 3.07
CA SER A 79 -6.07 -18.64 2.06
C SER A 79 -6.68 -18.97 0.70
N LEU A 80 -7.28 -17.94 0.09
CA LEU A 80 -7.87 -18.01 -1.24
C LEU A 80 -6.81 -17.93 -2.36
N MET A 81 -5.63 -17.35 -2.07
CA MET A 81 -4.56 -17.16 -3.04
C MET A 81 -3.42 -18.18 -2.93
N HIS A 82 -3.36 -18.94 -1.82
CA HIS A 82 -2.34 -19.97 -1.60
C HIS A 82 -2.94 -21.38 -1.72
N ARG A 83 -3.72 -21.64 -2.78
CA ARG A 83 -4.33 -22.94 -3.09
C ARG A 83 -5.14 -23.56 -1.93
N GLY A 84 -5.81 -22.73 -1.13
CA GLY A 84 -6.58 -23.21 0.02
C GLY A 84 -5.71 -23.63 1.21
N ARG A 85 -4.44 -23.21 1.28
CA ARG A 85 -3.57 -23.48 2.43
C ARG A 85 -4.19 -22.89 3.70
N GLU A 86 -4.34 -23.72 4.72
CA GLU A 86 -4.79 -23.30 6.04
C GLU A 86 -3.63 -22.83 6.89
N VAL A 87 -3.87 -21.84 7.73
CA VAL A 87 -2.88 -21.30 8.66
C VAL A 87 -3.55 -20.96 9.99
N THR A 88 -2.83 -21.22 11.08
CA THR A 88 -3.17 -20.63 12.39
C THR A 88 -2.44 -19.31 12.52
N LEU A 89 -3.18 -18.24 12.83
CA LEU A 89 -2.67 -16.89 13.01
C LEU A 89 -3.04 -16.34 14.39
N GLY A 90 -2.08 -15.67 15.03
CA GLY A 90 -2.28 -14.92 16.27
C GLY A 90 -2.31 -13.41 16.05
N ARG A 91 -2.32 -12.66 17.15
CA ARG A 91 -2.25 -11.18 17.11
C ARG A 91 -1.07 -10.67 16.29
N TYR A 92 0.12 -11.22 16.51
CA TYR A 92 1.33 -10.70 15.88
C TYR A 92 1.37 -10.95 14.37
N ASP A 93 0.93 -12.14 13.93
CA ASP A 93 0.74 -12.41 12.50
C ASP A 93 -0.16 -11.37 11.83
N ALA A 94 -1.27 -11.02 12.49
CA ALA A 94 -2.18 -10.00 11.99
C ALA A 94 -1.55 -8.60 12.01
N GLN A 95 -0.80 -8.23 13.06
CA GLN A 95 -0.08 -6.95 13.09
C GLN A 95 0.90 -6.83 11.92
N LEU A 96 1.70 -7.86 11.65
CA LEU A 96 2.62 -7.91 10.51
C LEU A 96 1.87 -7.79 9.17
N ALA A 97 0.80 -8.57 9.00
CA ALA A 97 0.00 -8.56 7.79
C ALA A 97 -0.66 -7.20 7.52
N ILE A 98 -1.22 -6.57 8.54
CA ILE A 98 -1.88 -5.27 8.42
C ILE A 98 -0.86 -4.17 8.17
N ALA A 99 0.25 -4.14 8.92
CA ALA A 99 1.33 -3.17 8.72
C ALA A 99 1.91 -3.26 7.29
N ALA A 100 2.16 -4.48 6.79
CA ALA A 100 2.58 -4.69 5.41
C ALA A 100 1.52 -4.22 4.40
N ALA A 101 0.23 -4.45 4.70
CA ALA A 101 -0.87 -4.06 3.82
C ALA A 101 -1.04 -2.54 3.68
N LEU A 102 -0.65 -1.76 4.70
CA LEU A 102 -0.61 -0.30 4.63
C LEU A 102 0.43 0.23 3.64
N GLY A 103 1.42 -0.57 3.23
CA GLY A 103 2.55 -0.08 2.42
C GLY A 103 2.21 0.26 0.97
N ARG A 104 1.17 -0.33 0.36
CA ARG A 104 0.87 -0.21 -1.07
C ARG A 104 -0.62 -0.20 -1.35
N ARG A 105 -1.04 0.46 -2.43
CA ARG A 105 -2.46 0.55 -2.83
C ARG A 105 -3.14 -0.80 -2.94
N SER A 106 -2.57 -1.75 -3.67
CA SER A 106 -3.23 -3.03 -3.93
C SER A 106 -3.60 -3.78 -2.63
N THR A 107 -2.75 -3.67 -1.60
CA THR A 107 -3.00 -4.28 -0.30
C THR A 107 -3.90 -3.41 0.58
N GLN A 108 -3.81 -2.08 0.48
CA GLN A 108 -4.75 -1.15 1.12
C GLN A 108 -6.19 -1.38 0.65
N GLN A 109 -6.39 -1.63 -0.65
CA GLN A 109 -7.71 -1.93 -1.23
C GLN A 109 -8.35 -3.21 -0.66
N MET A 110 -7.54 -4.20 -0.28
CA MET A 110 -8.01 -5.47 0.28
C MET A 110 -8.28 -5.38 1.79
N LEU A 111 -7.56 -4.49 2.49
CA LEU A 111 -7.48 -4.47 3.94
C LEU A 111 -8.84 -4.25 4.64
N PRO A 112 -9.70 -3.29 4.24
CA PRO A 112 -11.00 -3.09 4.90
C PRO A 112 -11.91 -4.31 4.83
N LEU A 113 -11.97 -4.99 3.68
CA LEU A 113 -12.74 -6.23 3.52
C LEU A 113 -12.18 -7.35 4.41
N ALA A 114 -10.86 -7.54 4.41
CA ALA A 114 -10.22 -8.57 5.23
C ALA A 114 -10.49 -8.36 6.73
N LEU A 115 -10.47 -7.11 7.17
CA LEU A 115 -10.75 -6.73 8.56
C LEU A 115 -12.24 -6.88 8.92
N ARG A 116 -13.16 -6.47 8.03
CA ARG A 116 -14.60 -6.67 8.20
C ARG A 116 -14.95 -8.15 8.34
N ASP A 117 -14.44 -8.99 7.44
CA ASP A 117 -14.64 -10.44 7.48
C ASP A 117 -14.08 -11.02 8.79
N ALA A 118 -12.87 -10.62 9.19
CA ALA A 118 -12.24 -11.08 10.43
C ALA A 118 -13.03 -10.65 11.68
N ASP A 119 -13.67 -9.48 11.67
CA ASP A 119 -14.53 -9.03 12.77
C ASP A 119 -15.78 -9.89 12.94
N THR A 120 -16.24 -10.55 11.86
CA THR A 120 -17.34 -11.53 11.91
C THR A 120 -16.86 -12.97 12.15
N GLY A 121 -15.55 -13.19 12.29
CA GLY A 121 -14.95 -14.50 12.56
C GLY A 121 -14.50 -15.26 11.30
N ASN A 122 -14.61 -14.67 10.11
CA ASN A 122 -14.03 -15.23 8.89
C ASN A 122 -12.61 -14.67 8.68
N TYR A 123 -11.60 -15.50 8.88
CA TYR A 123 -10.20 -15.09 8.81
C TYR A 123 -9.52 -15.40 7.46
N ASP A 124 -10.25 -15.80 6.41
CA ASP A 124 -9.65 -16.32 5.16
C ASP A 124 -8.81 -15.28 4.39
N LEU A 125 -9.30 -14.04 4.30
CA LEU A 125 -8.56 -12.96 3.66
C LEU A 125 -7.36 -12.51 4.50
N LEU A 126 -7.54 -12.41 5.82
CA LEU A 126 -6.42 -12.11 6.72
C LEU A 126 -5.35 -13.22 6.68
N ALA A 127 -5.77 -14.49 6.64
CA ALA A 127 -4.89 -15.63 6.44
C ALA A 127 -4.13 -15.56 5.11
N THR A 128 -4.75 -15.03 4.05
CA THR A 128 -4.08 -14.77 2.78
C THR A 128 -2.96 -13.74 2.92
N MET A 129 -3.22 -12.64 3.62
CA MET A 129 -2.20 -11.62 3.88
C MET A 129 -1.07 -12.14 4.79
N VAL A 130 -1.41 -12.87 5.86
CA VAL A 130 -0.44 -13.48 6.77
C VAL A 130 0.49 -14.44 6.02
N LEU A 131 -0.06 -15.28 5.15
CA LEU A 131 0.73 -16.21 4.37
C LEU A 131 1.67 -15.51 3.38
N ALA A 132 1.21 -14.43 2.74
CA ALA A 132 2.06 -13.62 1.86
C ALA A 132 3.25 -13.02 2.62
N VAL A 133 3.03 -12.49 3.83
CA VAL A 133 4.11 -11.96 4.67
C VAL A 133 5.08 -13.06 5.13
N ARG A 134 4.57 -14.22 5.57
CA ARG A 134 5.43 -15.33 6.01
C ARG A 134 6.30 -15.87 4.88
N GLU A 135 5.81 -15.91 3.64
CA GLU A 135 6.61 -16.30 2.47
C GLU A 135 7.75 -15.30 2.22
N GLN A 136 7.46 -13.99 2.29
CA GLN A 136 8.50 -12.96 2.16
C GLN A 136 9.56 -13.04 3.26
N LEU A 137 9.16 -13.31 4.50
CA LEU A 137 10.08 -13.52 5.62
C LEU A 137 10.94 -14.79 5.46
N GLY A 138 10.58 -15.72 4.57
CA GLY A 138 11.42 -16.87 4.23
C GLY A 138 12.55 -16.55 3.23
N GLU A 139 12.56 -15.36 2.64
CA GLU A 139 13.39 -15.00 1.48
C GLU A 139 14.39 -13.86 1.80
N PHE A 140 15.17 -13.98 2.88
CA PHE A 140 16.19 -12.97 3.18
C PHE A 140 17.31 -12.95 2.14
N ARG A 141 17.43 -11.81 1.46
CA ARG A 141 18.51 -11.56 0.51
C ARG A 141 19.67 -10.89 1.24
N ALA A 142 20.89 -11.39 1.04
CA ALA A 142 22.08 -10.90 1.72
C ALA A 142 22.34 -9.40 1.48
N MET A 143 22.11 -8.92 0.24
CA MET A 143 22.41 -7.53 -0.13
C MET A 143 21.48 -6.51 0.57
N PRO A 144 20.13 -6.64 0.50
CA PRO A 144 19.23 -5.76 1.27
C PRO A 144 19.49 -5.81 2.79
N LEU A 145 19.72 -6.99 3.36
CA LEU A 145 20.05 -7.10 4.79
C LEU A 145 21.33 -6.33 5.14
N ALA A 146 22.39 -6.48 4.34
CA ALA A 146 23.63 -5.74 4.55
C ALA A 146 23.44 -4.22 4.39
N MET A 147 22.57 -3.81 3.47
CA MET A 147 22.21 -2.40 3.28
C MET A 147 21.45 -1.82 4.48
N ASP A 148 20.45 -2.53 5.01
CA ASP A 148 19.67 -2.10 6.18
C ASP A 148 20.55 -2.04 7.44
N VAL A 149 21.46 -3.01 7.62
CA VAL A 149 22.43 -2.96 8.73
C VAL A 149 23.40 -1.80 8.59
N ALA A 150 23.88 -1.54 7.36
CA ALA A 150 24.81 -0.44 7.10
C ALA A 150 24.17 0.93 7.30
N SER A 151 22.95 1.15 6.79
CA SER A 151 22.23 2.42 7.01
C SER A 151 21.82 2.58 8.47
N GLY A 152 21.34 1.50 9.09
CA GLY A 152 21.09 1.39 10.53
C GLY A 152 20.20 2.51 11.10
N GLN A 153 20.31 2.71 12.40
CA GLN A 153 19.55 3.73 13.13
C GLN A 153 20.41 4.32 14.25
N SER A 154 20.14 5.56 14.61
CA SER A 154 20.72 6.20 15.78
C SER A 154 20.14 5.60 17.07
N PRO A 155 20.86 5.72 18.21
CA PRO A 155 20.31 5.37 19.51
C PRO A 155 19.01 6.11 19.82
N HIS A 156 18.90 7.37 19.38
CA HIS A 156 17.68 8.17 19.55
C HIS A 156 16.52 7.59 18.76
N ARG A 157 16.71 7.29 17.46
CA ARG A 157 15.67 6.67 16.62
C ARG A 157 15.21 5.35 17.21
N ARG A 158 16.14 4.49 17.67
CA ARG A 158 15.80 3.22 18.33
C ARG A 158 14.93 3.45 19.57
N ALA A 159 15.33 4.34 20.47
CA ALA A 159 14.57 4.65 21.67
C ALA A 159 13.16 5.19 21.36
N THR A 160 13.04 6.05 20.34
CA THR A 160 11.72 6.57 19.89
C THR A 160 10.84 5.46 19.34
N VAL A 161 11.38 4.54 18.54
CA VAL A 161 10.64 3.38 18.02
C VAL A 161 10.18 2.47 19.15
N GLU A 162 11.06 2.15 20.10
CA GLU A 162 10.74 1.32 21.27
C GLU A 162 9.68 1.97 22.17
N ALA A 163 9.71 3.30 22.32
CA ALA A 163 8.68 4.04 23.05
C ALA A 163 7.33 4.00 22.32
N GLN A 164 7.31 4.35 21.03
CA GLN A 164 6.10 4.38 20.22
C GLN A 164 5.45 3.02 20.04
N ALA A 165 6.24 1.93 19.99
CA ALA A 165 5.72 0.57 19.89
C ALA A 165 4.82 0.18 21.07
N LYS A 166 4.96 0.82 22.25
CA LYS A 166 4.11 0.54 23.42
C LYS A 166 2.69 1.09 23.23
N ASP A 167 2.56 2.18 22.49
CA ASP A 167 1.29 2.88 22.27
C ASP A 167 0.63 2.52 20.94
N SER A 168 1.43 2.09 19.96
CA SER A 168 0.96 1.69 18.63
C SER A 168 0.13 0.41 18.65
N VAL A 169 -0.95 0.37 17.86
CA VAL A 169 -1.71 -0.88 17.66
C VAL A 169 -0.88 -1.96 16.94
N PHE A 170 0.21 -1.57 16.27
CA PHE A 170 1.09 -2.45 15.51
C PHE A 170 2.31 -2.94 16.28
N GLY A 171 2.62 -2.35 17.44
CA GLY A 171 3.84 -2.70 18.18
C GLY A 171 5.10 -2.45 17.33
N ASP A 172 5.97 -3.45 17.24
CA ASP A 172 7.19 -3.42 16.43
C ASP A 172 7.00 -4.00 15.02
N ALA A 173 5.78 -4.37 14.62
CA ALA A 173 5.50 -5.09 13.38
C ALA A 173 5.98 -4.39 12.11
N LEU A 174 6.09 -3.06 12.12
CA LEU A 174 6.61 -2.29 10.99
C LEU A 174 8.08 -2.58 10.69
N ASN A 175 8.84 -2.90 11.73
CA ASN A 175 10.28 -3.06 11.64
C ASN A 175 10.68 -4.53 11.60
N PHE A 176 9.84 -5.45 12.10
CA PHE A 176 10.14 -6.87 12.10
C PHE A 176 10.52 -7.37 10.68
N PRO A 177 11.65 -8.07 10.54
CA PRO A 177 12.52 -8.61 11.59
C PRO A 177 13.76 -7.74 11.89
N PHE A 178 13.89 -6.57 11.27
CA PHE A 178 14.99 -5.64 11.52
C PHE A 178 14.70 -4.76 12.76
N PRO A 179 15.67 -4.46 13.63
CA PRO A 179 17.10 -4.79 13.56
C PRO A 179 17.47 -6.19 14.08
N MET A 180 16.52 -6.99 14.58
CA MET A 180 16.80 -8.26 15.30
C MET A 180 17.65 -9.26 14.51
N ILE A 181 17.47 -9.35 13.19
CA ILE A 181 18.25 -10.27 12.35
C ILE A 181 19.62 -9.71 11.92
N GLY A 182 19.89 -8.43 12.15
CA GLY A 182 21.16 -7.79 11.82
C GLY A 182 22.17 -7.84 12.97
N ASP A 183 21.68 -7.85 14.21
CA ASP A 183 22.51 -7.84 15.41
C ASP A 183 23.44 -9.08 15.46
N GLY A 184 24.75 -8.85 15.62
CA GLY A 184 25.74 -9.92 15.76
C GLY A 184 26.26 -10.55 14.46
N LEU A 185 25.80 -10.11 13.28
CA LEU A 185 26.28 -10.63 11.99
C LEU A 185 27.66 -10.12 11.55
N GLY A 186 28.26 -9.16 12.28
CA GLY A 186 29.56 -8.57 11.92
C GLY A 186 29.53 -7.74 10.63
N LEU A 187 28.34 -7.33 10.18
CA LEU A 187 28.15 -6.46 9.02
C LEU A 187 28.53 -5.03 9.37
N THR A 188 28.93 -4.26 8.36
CA THR A 188 29.36 -2.87 8.51
C THR A 188 28.20 -2.00 8.98
N ASP A 189 28.46 -1.11 9.95
CA ASP A 189 27.62 0.03 10.31
C ASP A 189 28.29 1.32 9.80
N LEU A 190 27.58 2.16 9.06
CA LEU A 190 28.10 3.43 8.54
C LEU A 190 28.21 4.53 9.63
N GLY A 191 27.64 4.29 10.81
CA GLY A 191 27.81 5.15 11.98
C GLY A 191 26.99 6.43 11.98
N GLU A 192 27.09 7.20 13.06
CA GLU A 192 26.27 8.40 13.29
C GLU A 192 26.53 9.52 12.26
N ALA A 193 27.74 9.61 11.70
CA ALA A 193 28.05 10.60 10.68
C ALA A 193 27.25 10.38 9.38
N PHE A 194 26.93 9.13 9.04
CA PHE A 194 26.03 8.82 7.94
C PHE A 194 24.60 9.27 8.27
N ARG A 195 24.13 8.95 9.48
CA ARG A 195 22.76 9.22 9.96
C ARG A 195 22.49 10.67 10.38
N ALA A 196 23.53 11.51 10.41
CA ALA A 196 23.38 12.92 10.75
C ALA A 196 22.35 13.62 9.83
N PRO A 197 21.65 14.68 10.30
CA PRO A 197 20.69 15.42 9.49
C PRO A 197 21.26 15.84 8.13
N ALA A 198 20.53 15.55 7.05
CA ALA A 198 20.92 15.95 5.71
C ALA A 198 20.69 17.46 5.50
N GLN A 199 21.58 18.09 4.75
CA GLN A 199 21.50 19.50 4.36
C GLN A 199 21.92 19.61 2.90
N SER A 200 21.25 20.49 2.14
CA SER A 200 21.61 20.70 0.75
C SER A 200 21.16 22.07 0.22
N ASP A 201 22.03 22.70 -0.56
CA ASP A 201 21.68 23.84 -1.42
C ASP A 201 21.39 23.38 -2.88
N VAL A 202 21.50 22.08 -3.19
CA VAL A 202 21.14 21.54 -4.51
C VAL A 202 19.63 21.66 -4.69
N PRO A 203 19.13 22.18 -5.83
CA PRO A 203 17.70 22.15 -6.12
C PRO A 203 17.16 20.72 -6.00
N THR A 204 16.15 20.55 -5.17
CA THR A 204 15.63 19.23 -4.79
C THR A 204 14.13 19.18 -4.98
N LEU A 205 13.61 18.18 -5.67
CA LEU A 205 12.18 17.89 -5.71
C LEU A 205 11.88 16.73 -4.77
N LEU A 206 11.12 16.99 -3.71
CA LEU A 206 10.63 15.99 -2.76
C LEU A 206 9.24 15.55 -3.22
N VAL A 207 9.00 14.25 -3.35
CA VAL A 207 7.69 13.70 -3.76
C VAL A 207 7.20 12.70 -2.72
N SER A 208 6.01 12.92 -2.16
CA SER A 208 5.42 12.05 -1.14
C SER A 208 3.95 11.76 -1.43
N GLY A 209 3.52 10.52 -1.17
CA GLY A 209 2.11 10.13 -1.17
C GLY A 209 1.49 10.30 0.19
N THR A 210 0.24 10.76 0.26
CA THR A 210 -0.46 10.87 1.55
C THR A 210 -0.91 9.54 2.11
N LEU A 211 -0.89 8.46 1.32
CA LEU A 211 -1.19 7.10 1.78
C LEU A 211 0.04 6.19 1.68
N ASP A 212 1.25 6.75 1.70
CA ASP A 212 2.49 5.98 1.65
C ASP A 212 2.86 5.41 3.03
N GLY A 213 2.66 4.10 3.20
CA GLY A 213 3.01 3.39 4.43
C GLY A 213 4.44 2.88 4.52
N ARG A 214 5.29 3.13 3.50
CA ARG A 214 6.70 2.73 3.49
C ARG A 214 7.61 3.89 3.84
N THR A 215 7.31 5.06 3.28
CA THR A 215 8.05 6.31 3.47
C THR A 215 7.05 7.44 3.74
N PRO A 216 6.55 7.56 4.98
CA PRO A 216 5.55 8.55 5.35
C PRO A 216 5.99 9.97 4.97
N GLN A 217 5.03 10.82 4.62
CA GLN A 217 5.30 12.19 4.17
C GLN A 217 6.15 13.02 5.16
N ALA A 218 6.03 12.73 6.46
CA ALA A 218 6.82 13.33 7.52
C ALA A 218 8.34 13.18 7.31
N ASN A 219 8.80 12.12 6.63
CA ASN A 219 10.21 11.94 6.31
C ASN A 219 10.71 13.02 5.32
N ALA A 220 9.91 13.34 4.31
CA ALA A 220 10.24 14.42 3.36
C ALA A 220 10.14 15.79 4.04
N GLU A 221 9.11 16.00 4.85
CA GLU A 221 8.89 17.25 5.60
C GLU A 221 10.05 17.56 6.56
N ALA A 222 10.64 16.54 7.17
CA ALA A 222 11.82 16.69 8.04
C ALA A 222 13.05 17.23 7.31
N LEU A 223 13.13 17.10 5.98
CA LEU A 223 14.24 17.64 5.18
C LEU A 223 14.04 19.11 4.80
N LEU A 224 12.80 19.59 4.70
CA LEU A 224 12.47 20.93 4.19
C LEU A 224 13.26 22.06 4.88
N PRO A 225 13.42 22.10 6.22
CA PRO A 225 14.15 23.19 6.87
C PRO A 225 15.63 23.29 6.48
N ALA A 226 16.21 22.17 6.05
CA ALA A 226 17.64 22.02 5.74
C ALA A 226 17.95 21.98 4.24
N PHE A 227 16.91 21.99 3.39
CA PHE A 227 17.03 21.94 1.94
C PHE A 227 16.53 23.25 1.34
N ARG A 228 17.42 24.23 1.22
CA ARG A 228 17.04 25.64 0.94
C ARG A 228 16.37 25.86 -0.41
N ASN A 229 16.66 24.98 -1.37
CA ASN A 229 16.12 25.01 -2.73
C ASN A 229 15.19 23.81 -2.99
N ALA A 230 14.56 23.26 -1.94
CA ALA A 230 13.58 22.21 -2.08
C ALA A 230 12.24 22.74 -2.61
N ILE A 231 11.61 21.92 -3.44
CA ILE A 231 10.20 22.02 -3.82
C ILE A 231 9.52 20.76 -3.31
N TYR A 232 8.35 20.91 -2.70
CA TYR A 232 7.58 19.79 -2.21
C TYR A 232 6.35 19.51 -3.08
N LEU A 233 6.32 18.32 -3.67
CA LEU A 233 5.20 17.78 -4.42
C LEU A 233 4.48 16.72 -3.58
N ARG A 234 3.31 17.06 -3.06
CA ARG A 234 2.48 16.14 -2.28
C ARG A 234 1.39 15.54 -3.17
N VAL A 235 1.34 14.21 -3.22
CA VAL A 235 0.40 13.46 -4.05
C VAL A 235 -0.72 12.89 -3.16
N ARG A 236 -1.88 13.56 -3.16
CA ARG A 236 -3.04 13.18 -2.34
C ARG A 236 -3.69 11.93 -2.88
N GLY A 237 -3.88 10.94 -2.00
CA GLY A 237 -4.49 9.65 -2.32
C GLY A 237 -3.52 8.61 -2.90
N ALA A 238 -2.26 8.96 -3.14
CA ALA A 238 -1.24 8.02 -3.61
C ALA A 238 -0.60 7.24 -2.47
N SER A 239 -0.38 5.94 -2.69
CA SER A 239 0.45 5.09 -1.84
C SER A 239 1.93 5.12 -2.30
N HIS A 240 2.71 4.07 -2.01
CA HIS A 240 4.10 3.95 -2.42
C HIS A 240 4.27 3.47 -3.89
N ASP A 241 5.53 3.44 -4.37
CA ASP A 241 5.98 2.98 -5.68
C ASP A 241 5.48 3.83 -6.88
N ASP A 242 4.99 3.19 -7.94
CA ASP A 242 4.68 3.79 -9.25
C ASP A 242 3.68 4.95 -9.15
N GLU A 243 2.84 4.98 -8.13
CA GLU A 243 1.89 6.07 -7.93
C GLU A 243 2.55 7.43 -7.74
N LEU A 244 3.75 7.45 -7.16
CA LEU A 244 4.53 8.65 -6.91
C LEU A 244 5.32 9.13 -8.13
N TRP A 245 5.18 8.43 -9.27
CA TRP A 245 5.82 8.79 -10.52
C TRP A 245 4.86 8.69 -11.71
N LEU A 246 4.41 7.47 -12.03
CA LEU A 246 3.59 7.14 -13.18
C LEU A 246 2.08 7.16 -12.90
N GLY A 247 1.68 7.33 -11.63
CA GLY A 247 0.28 7.32 -11.21
C GLY A 247 -0.58 8.46 -11.77
N HIS A 248 0.05 9.54 -12.24
CA HIS A 248 -0.67 10.66 -12.84
C HIS A 248 0.23 11.44 -13.83
N PRO A 249 -0.25 11.81 -15.04
CA PRO A 249 0.58 12.50 -16.04
C PRO A 249 1.21 13.80 -15.54
N LYS A 250 0.51 14.52 -14.66
CA LYS A 250 1.06 15.75 -14.04
C LYS A 250 2.29 15.49 -13.18
N ILE A 251 2.36 14.36 -12.44
CA ILE A 251 3.53 14.04 -11.61
C ILE A 251 4.76 13.85 -12.50
N ALA A 252 4.62 13.05 -13.56
CA ALA A 252 5.69 12.86 -14.54
C ALA A 252 6.09 14.16 -15.25
N SER A 253 5.11 15.02 -15.58
CA SER A 253 5.37 16.35 -16.15
C SER A 253 6.14 17.24 -15.19
N ASP A 254 5.71 17.35 -13.93
CA ASP A 254 6.36 18.18 -12.90
C ASP A 254 7.81 17.70 -12.67
N ILE A 255 8.04 16.38 -12.60
CA ILE A 255 9.39 15.81 -12.49
C ILE A 255 10.24 16.18 -13.71
N SER A 256 9.69 16.06 -14.92
CA SER A 256 10.39 16.41 -16.17
C SER A 256 10.71 17.90 -16.26
N ASP A 257 9.76 18.75 -15.88
CA ASP A 257 9.91 20.21 -15.82
C ASP A 257 11.01 20.60 -14.84
N PHE A 258 10.98 20.04 -13.64
CA PHE A 258 12.01 20.26 -12.62
C PHE A 258 13.40 19.86 -13.12
N LEU A 259 13.55 18.65 -13.68
CA LEU A 259 14.83 18.16 -14.21
C LEU A 259 15.36 19.04 -15.36
N ALA A 260 14.46 19.62 -16.15
CA ALA A 260 14.80 20.55 -17.23
C ALA A 260 15.08 21.99 -16.73
N GLY A 261 15.08 22.23 -15.42
CA GLY A 261 15.28 23.56 -14.84
C GLY A 261 14.11 24.52 -15.03
N ARG A 262 12.95 24.01 -15.45
CA ARG A 262 11.71 24.81 -15.48
C ARG A 262 11.16 24.96 -14.07
N HIS A 263 10.42 26.05 -13.87
CA HIS A 263 9.88 26.38 -12.55
C HIS A 263 8.74 25.43 -12.20
N VAL A 264 8.91 24.67 -11.12
CA VAL A 264 7.87 23.92 -10.44
C VAL A 264 7.66 24.60 -9.09
N ARG A 265 6.41 24.86 -8.72
CA ARG A 265 6.07 25.41 -7.40
C ARG A 265 5.72 24.25 -6.47
N ASP A 266 5.75 24.52 -5.16
CA ASP A 266 5.11 23.64 -4.20
C ASP A 266 3.69 23.36 -4.69
N ALA A 267 3.39 22.07 -4.81
CA ALA A 267 2.23 21.61 -5.55
C ALA A 267 1.61 20.42 -4.84
N GLU A 268 0.29 20.40 -4.90
CA GLU A 268 -0.49 19.22 -4.57
C GLU A 268 -1.08 18.65 -5.85
N VAL A 269 -1.01 17.33 -5.98
CA VAL A 269 -1.63 16.59 -7.08
C VAL A 269 -2.59 15.58 -6.48
N ASP A 270 -3.85 15.71 -6.84
CA ASP A 270 -4.88 14.74 -6.46
C ASP A 270 -4.84 13.54 -7.41
N VAL A 271 -4.74 12.34 -6.85
CA VAL A 271 -4.99 11.10 -7.57
C VAL A 271 -6.20 10.41 -6.98
N GLN A 272 -6.80 9.50 -7.75
CA GLN A 272 -7.93 8.73 -7.25
C GLN A 272 -7.49 7.89 -6.04
N PRO A 273 -8.15 8.02 -4.88
CA PRO A 273 -7.82 7.19 -3.72
C PRO A 273 -8.02 5.69 -4.01
N PRO A 274 -7.47 4.79 -3.19
CA PRO A 274 -7.70 3.36 -3.33
C PRO A 274 -9.20 3.01 -3.30
N ALA A 275 -9.68 2.33 -4.34
CA ALA A 275 -11.02 1.77 -4.36
C ALA A 275 -11.03 0.46 -3.56
N MET A 276 -11.69 0.47 -2.41
CA MET A 276 -11.75 -0.66 -1.47
C MET A 276 -12.58 -1.78 -2.08
N ALA A 277 -12.08 -3.02 -1.99
CA ALA A 277 -12.84 -4.19 -2.37
C ALA A 277 -14.07 -4.32 -1.46
N GLN A 278 -15.25 -4.50 -2.03
CA GLN A 278 -16.49 -4.68 -1.29
C GLN A 278 -16.78 -6.15 -1.04
N GLU A 279 -16.39 -6.99 -2.00
CA GLU A 279 -16.59 -8.44 -1.98
C GLU A 279 -15.34 -9.20 -2.47
N LYS A 280 -15.25 -10.49 -2.14
CA LYS A 280 -14.15 -11.36 -2.60
C LYS A 280 -14.05 -11.45 -4.13
N LEU A 281 -15.18 -11.26 -4.83
CA LEU A 281 -15.22 -11.21 -6.29
C LEU A 281 -14.48 -9.98 -6.84
N ASP A 282 -14.56 -8.83 -6.17
CA ASP A 282 -13.83 -7.62 -6.59
C ASP A 282 -12.32 -7.88 -6.58
N LEU A 283 -11.83 -8.55 -5.54
CA LEU A 283 -10.42 -8.94 -5.42
C LEU A 283 -10.00 -9.87 -6.56
N LEU A 284 -10.82 -10.88 -6.87
CA LEU A 284 -10.54 -11.79 -7.99
C LEU A 284 -10.45 -11.01 -9.31
N LEU A 285 -11.40 -10.12 -9.58
CA LEU A 285 -11.42 -9.30 -10.79
C LEU A 285 -10.21 -8.36 -10.87
N GLN A 286 -9.86 -7.70 -9.76
CA GLN A 286 -8.65 -6.86 -9.66
C GLN A 286 -7.37 -7.66 -9.94
N THR A 287 -7.23 -8.86 -9.36
CA THR A 287 -6.07 -9.72 -9.61
C THR A 287 -5.95 -10.20 -11.06
N LEU A 288 -7.08 -10.29 -11.77
CA LEU A 288 -7.13 -10.64 -13.19
C LEU A 288 -7.00 -9.41 -14.11
N GLY A 289 -6.88 -8.20 -13.56
CA GLY A 289 -6.83 -6.96 -14.33
C GLY A 289 -8.15 -6.61 -15.02
N ILE A 290 -9.27 -7.18 -14.57
CA ILE A 290 -10.59 -6.97 -15.16
C ILE A 290 -11.28 -5.82 -14.41
N GLY A 291 -11.42 -4.67 -15.07
CA GLY A 291 -12.15 -3.52 -14.53
C GLY A 291 -13.65 -3.82 -14.38
N GLN A 292 -14.31 -3.20 -13.39
CA GLN A 292 -15.75 -3.36 -13.16
C GLN A 292 -16.60 -3.00 -14.40
N GLU A 293 -16.14 -2.07 -15.24
CA GLU A 293 -16.84 -1.73 -16.49
C GLU A 293 -16.87 -2.88 -17.50
N VAL A 294 -15.80 -3.68 -17.57
CA VAL A 294 -15.75 -4.86 -18.43
C VAL A 294 -16.75 -5.91 -17.93
N VAL A 295 -16.86 -6.08 -16.62
CA VAL A 295 -17.82 -7.01 -16.01
C VAL A 295 -19.26 -6.57 -16.26
N LEU A 296 -19.56 -5.28 -16.04
CA LEU A 296 -20.87 -4.69 -16.32
C LEU A 296 -21.23 -4.78 -17.81
N GLY A 297 -20.26 -4.56 -18.71
CA GLY A 297 -20.42 -4.73 -20.15
C GLY A 297 -20.78 -6.17 -20.54
N VAL A 298 -20.08 -7.15 -19.95
CA VAL A 298 -20.37 -8.59 -20.17
C VAL A 298 -21.74 -8.97 -19.62
N LEU A 299 -22.10 -8.52 -18.41
CA LEU A 299 -23.42 -8.76 -17.82
C LEU A 299 -24.53 -8.13 -18.66
N GLY A 300 -24.33 -6.89 -19.12
CA GLY A 300 -25.25 -6.20 -20.02
C GLY A 300 -25.47 -7.02 -21.30
N MET A 301 -24.39 -7.47 -21.94
CA MET A 301 -24.44 -8.29 -23.15
C MET A 301 -25.19 -9.61 -22.92
N LEU A 302 -24.91 -10.33 -21.82
CA LEU A 302 -25.59 -11.58 -21.48
C LEU A 302 -27.09 -11.36 -21.24
N THR A 303 -27.46 -10.26 -20.58
CA THR A 303 -28.85 -9.90 -20.33
C THR A 303 -29.57 -9.60 -21.64
N THR A 304 -28.95 -8.87 -22.56
CA THR A 304 -29.49 -8.61 -23.89
C THR A 304 -29.68 -9.90 -24.69
N LEU A 305 -28.68 -10.80 -24.68
CA LEU A 305 -28.76 -12.09 -25.37
C LEU A 305 -29.92 -12.95 -24.81
N LEU A 306 -30.11 -12.96 -23.49
CA LEU A 306 -31.22 -13.66 -22.85
C LEU A 306 -32.57 -13.08 -23.27
N LEU A 307 -32.71 -11.75 -23.31
CA LEU A 307 -33.94 -11.09 -23.76
C LEU A 307 -34.26 -11.39 -25.23
N VAL A 308 -33.24 -11.40 -26.10
CA VAL A 308 -33.39 -11.78 -27.51
C VAL A 308 -33.82 -13.24 -27.62
N ALA A 309 -33.20 -14.15 -26.87
CA ALA A 309 -33.59 -15.56 -26.85
C ALA A 309 -35.06 -15.74 -26.41
N ILE A 310 -35.49 -15.03 -25.36
CA ILE A 310 -36.89 -15.04 -24.89
C ILE A 310 -37.84 -14.50 -25.98
N ALA A 311 -37.47 -13.40 -26.65
CA ALA A 311 -38.28 -12.82 -27.72
C ALA A 311 -38.42 -13.76 -28.93
N LEU A 312 -37.33 -14.41 -29.33
CA LEU A 312 -37.33 -15.43 -30.39
C LEU A 312 -38.18 -16.64 -30.01
N LEU A 313 -38.08 -17.13 -28.77
CA LEU A 313 -38.91 -18.21 -28.24
C LEU A 313 -40.41 -17.83 -28.24
N ARG A 314 -40.75 -16.61 -27.83
CA ARG A 314 -42.13 -16.10 -27.87
C ARG A 314 -42.64 -15.98 -29.31
N ARG A 315 -41.83 -15.48 -30.24
CA ARG A 315 -42.17 -15.38 -31.66
C ARG A 315 -42.38 -16.77 -32.27
N TRP A 316 -41.49 -17.71 -32.01
CA TRP A 316 -41.60 -19.10 -32.46
C TRP A 316 -42.88 -19.76 -31.93
N ARG A 317 -43.19 -19.63 -30.63
CA ARG A 317 -44.43 -20.14 -30.04
C ARG A 317 -45.69 -19.54 -30.66
N ARG A 318 -45.69 -18.25 -31.01
CA ARG A 318 -46.81 -17.61 -31.74
C ARG A 318 -46.94 -18.17 -33.16
N SER A 319 -45.84 -18.33 -33.89
CA SER A 319 -45.84 -18.91 -35.24
C SER A 319 -46.30 -20.37 -35.27
N VAL A 320 -46.01 -21.15 -34.22
CA VAL A 320 -46.51 -22.52 -34.06
C VAL A 320 -48.03 -22.51 -33.76
N ARG A 321 -48.51 -21.62 -32.88
CA ARG A 321 -49.96 -21.48 -32.63
C ARG A 321 -50.73 -21.06 -33.87
N ILE A 322 -50.21 -20.13 -34.68
CA ILE A 322 -50.87 -19.69 -35.92
C ILE A 322 -50.92 -20.84 -36.93
N ARG A 323 -49.81 -21.58 -37.13
CA ARG A 323 -49.80 -22.76 -38.00
C ARG A 323 -50.81 -23.82 -37.56
N ASN A 324 -50.92 -24.08 -36.27
CA ASN A 324 -51.87 -25.04 -35.72
C ASN A 324 -53.34 -24.56 -35.77
N ALA A 325 -53.58 -23.25 -35.86
CA ALA A 325 -54.91 -22.67 -36.02
C ALA A 325 -55.38 -22.69 -37.49
N VAL A 326 -54.46 -22.53 -38.44
CA VAL A 326 -54.74 -22.60 -39.89
C VAL A 326 -54.96 -24.05 -40.36
N SER A 327 -54.44 -25.04 -39.64
CA SER A 327 -54.56 -26.47 -39.97
C SER A 327 -55.75 -27.19 -39.32
N ARG A 328 -56.74 -26.46 -38.75
CA ARG A 328 -58.01 -27.05 -38.30
C ARG A 328 -59.08 -26.85 -39.38
N PRO A 329 -59.49 -27.90 -40.11
CA PRO A 329 -60.65 -27.80 -41.00
C PRO A 329 -61.93 -27.69 -40.17
N SER A 330 -62.87 -26.88 -40.67
CA SER A 330 -64.26 -26.75 -40.23
C SER A 330 -65.03 -28.06 -40.37
#